data_AF-A0A9X4KIN5-F1
#
_entry.id   AF-A0A9X4KIN5-F1
#
_cell.length_a   1.000
_cell.length_b   1.000
_cell.length_c   1.000
_cell.angle_alpha   90.00
_cell.angle_beta   90.00
_cell.angle_gamma   90.00
#
_symmetry.space_group_name_H-M   'P 1'
#
loop_
_entity.id
_entity.type
_entity.pdbx_description
1 polymer ?
#
loop_
_entity_poly.entity_id
_entity_poly.type
_entity_poly.pdbx_seq_one_letter_code
_entity_poly.pdbx_strand_id
1 'polypeptide(L)'
;MRIEGAYEVTIAGPLRKKSQLKAVVRSLGGVTKGTETGTKEISYKWFNSNAKEGTYNPVIGAVQDTLPLAADAVGRYYKCEVTVREDADGAVPRSATSDAAGPIADVEGNPNTDWLHRARYGISHHLLAEFMNRVAAEPGEAWQPGESWDAVINGFDVDAYVQQVVETGAGFVILTTGQNSGYLLSPNATYDRIAGVQPGERASTRDLPMEIAEALAPHGIRLILYSPANPPQQGAQE
;
A
#
# COMPACT_ATOMS: atom_id res chain seq x y z
N MET A 1 -16.89 -3.06 -32.02
CA MET A 1 -18.25 -2.76 -31.52
C MET A 1 -18.15 -2.69 -30.00
N ARG A 2 -18.07 -1.49 -29.43
CA ARG A 2 -18.04 -1.28 -27.96
C ARG A 2 -19.49 -1.00 -27.53
N ILE A 3 -20.00 -1.78 -26.59
CA ILE A 3 -21.37 -1.67 -26.09
C ILE A 3 -21.34 -0.64 -24.96
N GLU A 4 -22.01 0.50 -25.11
CA GLU A 4 -22.24 1.47 -24.03
C GLU A 4 -22.97 0.79 -22.86
N GLY A 5 -22.56 1.10 -21.62
CA GLY A 5 -23.22 0.59 -20.41
C GLY A 5 -22.87 -0.86 -20.04
N ALA A 6 -21.79 -1.43 -20.59
CA ALA A 6 -21.27 -2.71 -20.14
C ALA A 6 -20.61 -2.57 -18.75
N TYR A 7 -20.83 -3.53 -17.86
CA TYR A 7 -20.15 -3.60 -16.57
C TYR A 7 -19.12 -4.72 -16.57
N GLU A 8 -17.98 -4.45 -15.95
CA GLU A 8 -17.00 -5.48 -15.59
C GLU A 8 -17.14 -5.78 -14.10
N VAL A 9 -17.09 -7.06 -13.73
CA VAL A 9 -17.06 -7.50 -12.33
C VAL A 9 -15.77 -8.24 -12.10
N THR A 10 -15.01 -7.79 -11.11
CA THR A 10 -13.81 -8.49 -10.63
C THR A 10 -13.99 -8.88 -9.18
N ILE A 11 -13.31 -9.93 -8.74
CA ILE A 11 -13.27 -10.31 -7.33
C ILE A 11 -11.93 -9.84 -6.75
N ALA A 12 -12.02 -9.03 -5.69
CA ALA A 12 -10.88 -8.60 -4.90
C ALA A 12 -10.87 -9.29 -3.53
N GLY A 13 -9.70 -9.31 -2.89
CA GLY A 13 -9.50 -9.85 -1.54
C GLY A 13 -8.60 -11.08 -1.51
N PRO A 14 -8.19 -11.53 -0.31
CA PRO A 14 -7.28 -12.66 -0.16
C PRO A 14 -7.95 -13.99 -0.54
N LEU A 15 -7.31 -14.79 -1.40
CA LEU A 15 -7.78 -16.14 -1.76
C LEU A 15 -7.35 -17.18 -0.72
N ARG A 16 -7.82 -17.05 0.53
CA ARG A 16 -7.50 -17.97 1.64
C ARG A 16 -8.65 -18.10 2.64
N LYS A 17 -8.66 -19.16 3.45
CA LYS A 17 -9.63 -19.32 4.54
C LYS A 17 -9.61 -18.16 5.54
N LYS A 18 -10.71 -17.95 6.27
CA LYS A 18 -10.86 -16.89 7.30
C LYS A 18 -10.53 -15.50 6.72
N SER A 19 -11.08 -15.21 5.55
CA SER A 19 -10.95 -13.92 4.85
C SER A 19 -12.28 -13.55 4.19
N GLN A 20 -12.29 -12.52 3.35
CA GLN A 20 -13.48 -12.06 2.66
C GLN A 20 -13.14 -11.68 1.21
N LEU A 21 -13.98 -12.12 0.28
CA LEU A 21 -13.96 -11.66 -1.10
C LEU A 21 -14.88 -10.45 -1.24
N LYS A 22 -14.54 -9.53 -2.16
CA LYS A 22 -15.36 -8.39 -2.53
C LYS A 22 -15.57 -8.34 -4.03
N ALA A 23 -16.83 -8.24 -4.47
CA ALA A 23 -17.16 -7.95 -5.86
C ALA A 23 -16.91 -6.46 -6.13
N VAL A 24 -16.11 -6.18 -7.15
CA VAL A 24 -15.79 -4.82 -7.61
C VAL A 24 -16.41 -4.63 -8.99
N VAL A 25 -17.40 -3.76 -9.06
CA VAL A 25 -18.14 -3.44 -10.28
C VAL A 25 -17.53 -2.18 -10.90
N ARG A 26 -17.17 -2.23 -12.18
CA ARG A 26 -16.69 -1.08 -12.96
C ARG A 26 -17.58 -0.87 -14.15
N SER A 27 -18.04 0.37 -14.35
CA SER A 27 -18.72 0.75 -15.59
C SER A 27 -17.67 0.91 -16.69
N LEU A 28 -17.88 0.22 -17.81
CA LEU A 28 -17.10 0.40 -19.03
C LEU A 28 -17.74 1.54 -19.84
N GLY A 29 -17.54 2.77 -19.37
CA GLY A 29 -17.96 4.01 -20.04
C GLY A 29 -16.77 4.85 -20.45
N GLY A 30 -16.62 5.13 -21.75
CA GLY A 30 -15.71 6.16 -22.25
C GLY A 30 -16.19 7.54 -21.80
N VAL A 31 -15.24 8.47 -21.62
CA VAL A 31 -15.44 9.84 -21.12
C VAL A 31 -16.78 10.45 -21.56
N THR A 32 -17.76 10.48 -20.67
CA THR A 32 -18.96 11.32 -20.80
C THR A 32 -18.77 12.56 -19.93
N LYS A 33 -18.64 13.72 -20.59
CA LYS A 33 -18.85 15.02 -19.94
C LYS A 33 -20.36 15.15 -19.65
N GLY A 34 -20.77 14.88 -18.42
CA GLY A 34 -22.15 15.11 -17.98
C GLY A 34 -22.40 14.47 -16.62
N THR A 35 -23.00 15.22 -15.70
CA THR A 35 -23.39 14.76 -14.37
C THR A 35 -24.52 13.73 -14.48
N GLU A 36 -24.21 12.43 -14.38
CA GLU A 36 -25.21 11.37 -14.22
C GLU A 36 -25.85 11.48 -12.82
N THR A 37 -27.13 11.84 -12.76
CA THR A 37 -27.92 12.05 -11.53
C THR A 37 -28.99 10.97 -11.29
N GLY A 38 -28.87 9.79 -11.92
CA GLY A 38 -29.75 8.64 -11.66
C GLY A 38 -29.26 7.77 -10.50
N THR A 39 -30.15 7.24 -9.67
CA THR A 39 -29.80 6.17 -8.72
C THR A 39 -29.59 4.85 -9.47
N LYS A 40 -28.65 4.04 -8.97
CA LYS A 40 -28.27 2.74 -9.55
C LYS A 40 -28.49 1.67 -8.50
N GLU A 41 -29.34 0.69 -8.77
CA GLU A 41 -29.54 -0.46 -7.91
C GLU A 41 -28.62 -1.59 -8.38
N ILE A 42 -27.83 -2.16 -7.45
CA ILE A 42 -26.89 -3.26 -7.73
C ILE A 42 -27.23 -4.42 -6.81
N SER A 43 -27.42 -5.61 -7.41
CA SER A 43 -27.63 -6.87 -6.69
C SER A 43 -26.52 -7.87 -6.99
N TYR A 44 -26.21 -8.72 -6.01
CA TYR A 44 -25.10 -9.67 -6.06
C TYR A 44 -25.60 -11.09 -5.86
N LYS A 45 -25.00 -12.04 -6.57
CA LYS A 45 -25.16 -13.49 -6.35
C LYS A 45 -23.82 -14.17 -6.44
N TRP A 46 -23.46 -14.90 -5.40
CA TRP A 46 -22.21 -15.66 -5.36
C TRP A 46 -22.44 -17.12 -5.71
N PHE A 47 -21.45 -17.70 -6.38
CA PHE A 47 -21.43 -19.11 -6.75
C PHE A 47 -20.07 -19.72 -6.42
N ASN A 48 -20.03 -21.03 -6.17
CA ASN A 48 -18.78 -21.76 -5.95
C ASN A 48 -18.67 -23.05 -6.78
N SER A 49 -17.45 -23.54 -6.95
CA SER A 49 -17.16 -24.82 -7.60
C SER A 49 -15.91 -25.46 -7.01
N ASN A 50 -15.77 -26.78 -7.15
CA ASN A 50 -14.55 -27.51 -6.79
C ASN A 50 -13.51 -27.51 -7.93
N ALA A 51 -13.83 -26.90 -9.07
CA ALA A 51 -12.93 -26.75 -10.21
C ALA A 51 -12.96 -25.30 -10.72
N LYS A 52 -11.85 -24.85 -11.32
CA LYS A 52 -11.75 -23.51 -11.91
C LYS A 52 -12.73 -23.32 -13.08
N GLU A 53 -12.88 -24.38 -13.87
CA GLU A 53 -13.81 -24.44 -15.00
C GLU A 53 -14.92 -25.45 -14.71
N GLY A 54 -16.09 -25.24 -15.30
CA GLY A 54 -17.24 -26.13 -15.16
C GLY A 54 -18.41 -25.47 -14.42
N THR A 55 -19.24 -26.31 -13.80
CA THR A 55 -20.49 -25.85 -13.17
C THR A 55 -20.21 -25.18 -11.82
N TYR A 56 -20.82 -24.01 -11.63
CA TYR A 56 -20.81 -23.24 -10.40
C TYR A 56 -22.19 -23.28 -9.74
N ASN A 57 -22.24 -23.63 -8.46
CA ASN A 57 -23.47 -23.75 -7.69
C ASN A 57 -23.71 -22.49 -6.85
N PRO A 58 -24.96 -22.02 -6.69
CA PRO A 58 -25.25 -20.84 -5.88
C PRO A 58 -24.84 -21.02 -4.42
N VAL A 59 -24.23 -19.99 -3.84
CA VAL A 59 -24.01 -19.88 -2.40
C VAL A 59 -25.25 -19.25 -1.80
N ILE A 60 -26.09 -20.07 -1.16
CA ILE A 60 -27.38 -19.63 -0.61
C ILE A 60 -27.18 -18.48 0.40
N GLY A 61 -27.93 -17.39 0.21
CA GLY A 61 -27.93 -16.22 1.10
C GLY A 61 -26.79 -15.21 0.87
N ALA A 62 -25.84 -15.50 -0.02
CA ALA A 62 -24.75 -14.59 -0.35
C ALA A 62 -25.21 -13.54 -1.38
N VAL A 63 -25.79 -12.45 -0.88
CA VAL A 63 -26.38 -11.36 -1.69
C VAL A 63 -25.72 -9.99 -1.50
N GLN A 64 -24.66 -9.93 -0.70
CA GLN A 64 -23.90 -8.70 -0.44
C GLN A 64 -22.78 -8.55 -1.47
N ASP A 65 -22.21 -7.34 -1.56
CA ASP A 65 -21.00 -7.05 -2.34
C ASP A 65 -19.76 -7.79 -1.81
N THR A 66 -19.88 -8.46 -0.68
CA THR A 66 -18.83 -9.23 -0.04
C THR A 66 -19.27 -10.64 0.32
N LEU A 67 -18.30 -11.57 0.35
CA LEU A 67 -18.50 -12.96 0.71
C LEU A 67 -17.43 -13.40 1.73
N PRO A 68 -17.80 -13.63 3.00
CA PRO A 68 -16.92 -14.25 3.99
C PRO A 68 -16.55 -15.69 3.60
N LEU A 69 -15.26 -16.03 3.72
CA LEU A 69 -14.75 -17.37 3.43
C LEU A 69 -14.49 -18.15 4.73
N ALA A 70 -15.32 -19.16 4.98
CA ALA A 70 -15.15 -20.11 6.07
C ALA A 70 -14.09 -21.19 5.74
N ALA A 71 -13.83 -22.10 6.68
CA ALA A 71 -12.83 -23.15 6.50
C ALA A 71 -13.19 -24.16 5.39
N ASP A 72 -14.48 -24.36 5.12
CA ASP A 72 -14.97 -25.26 4.06
C ASP A 72 -14.83 -24.67 2.65
N ALA A 73 -14.42 -23.40 2.53
CA ALA A 73 -14.13 -22.76 1.25
C ALA A 73 -12.82 -23.25 0.63
N VAL A 74 -11.93 -23.87 1.42
CA VAL A 74 -10.62 -24.34 0.97
C VAL A 74 -10.75 -25.23 -0.26
N GLY A 75 -9.92 -24.97 -1.28
CA GLY A 75 -9.93 -25.67 -2.56
C GLY A 75 -11.04 -25.23 -3.54
N ARG A 76 -12.04 -24.48 -3.09
CA ARG A 76 -13.12 -23.98 -3.96
C ARG A 76 -12.69 -22.76 -4.76
N TYR A 77 -13.39 -22.55 -5.86
CA TYR A 77 -13.36 -21.35 -6.68
C TYR A 77 -14.70 -20.62 -6.55
N TYR A 78 -14.69 -19.29 -6.67
CA TYR A 78 -15.89 -18.46 -6.56
C TYR A 78 -16.08 -17.57 -7.78
N LYS A 79 -17.33 -17.31 -8.14
CA LYS A 79 -17.74 -16.30 -9.12
C LYS A 79 -18.81 -15.42 -8.49
N CYS A 80 -18.85 -14.16 -8.90
CA CYS A 80 -19.93 -13.25 -8.55
C CYS A 80 -20.65 -12.82 -9.82
N GLU A 81 -21.96 -13.05 -9.87
CA GLU A 81 -22.86 -12.40 -10.81
C GLU A 81 -23.37 -11.12 -10.16
N VAL A 82 -23.37 -10.04 -10.92
CA VAL A 82 -23.92 -8.75 -10.53
C VAL A 82 -25.01 -8.39 -11.52
N THR A 83 -26.12 -7.88 -11.03
CA THR A 83 -27.17 -7.29 -11.86
C THR A 83 -27.35 -5.83 -11.47
N VAL A 84 -27.21 -4.95 -12.46
CA VAL A 84 -27.36 -3.49 -12.32
C VAL A 84 -28.65 -3.05 -12.98
N ARG A 85 -29.46 -2.27 -12.27
CA ARG A 85 -30.67 -1.61 -12.77
C ARG A 85 -30.48 -0.10 -12.69
N GLU A 86 -30.68 0.57 -13.81
CA GLU A 86 -30.67 2.04 -13.91
C GLU A 86 -32.13 2.54 -13.84
N ASP A 87 -32.38 3.67 -13.18
CA ASP A 87 -33.74 4.20 -12.92
C ASP A 87 -34.51 4.71 -14.15
N ALA A 88 -33.97 4.60 -15.36
CA ALA A 88 -34.74 4.96 -16.54
C ALA A 88 -35.92 4.00 -16.65
N ASP A 89 -37.14 4.55 -16.64
CA ASP A 89 -38.38 3.76 -16.72
C ASP A 89 -38.33 2.85 -17.95
N GLY A 90 -38.38 1.53 -17.73
CA GLY A 90 -38.19 0.51 -18.78
C GLY A 90 -36.75 0.07 -19.07
N ALA A 91 -35.74 0.48 -18.28
CA ALA A 91 -34.37 0.02 -18.44
C ALA A 91 -34.23 -1.48 -18.16
N VAL A 92 -33.68 -2.20 -19.14
CA VAL A 92 -33.39 -3.63 -19.03
C VAL A 92 -32.20 -3.82 -18.06
N PRO A 93 -32.36 -4.61 -16.98
CA PRO A 93 -31.24 -4.91 -16.08
C PRO A 93 -30.09 -5.55 -16.84
N ARG A 94 -28.87 -5.10 -16.54
CA ARG A 94 -27.65 -5.64 -17.15
C ARG A 94 -26.94 -6.51 -16.14
N SER A 95 -26.59 -7.72 -16.55
CA SER A 95 -25.84 -8.66 -15.71
C SER A 95 -24.42 -8.84 -16.22
N ALA A 96 -23.48 -8.98 -15.28
CA ALA A 96 -22.08 -9.31 -15.56
C ALA A 96 -21.60 -10.34 -14.54
N THR A 97 -20.75 -11.26 -14.97
CA THR A 97 -20.18 -12.31 -14.10
C THR A 97 -18.67 -12.18 -14.09
N SER A 98 -18.07 -12.32 -12.91
CA SER A 98 -16.61 -12.31 -12.77
C SER A 98 -15.96 -13.58 -13.33
N ASP A 99 -14.66 -13.48 -13.60
CA ASP A 99 -13.81 -14.67 -13.68
C ASP A 99 -13.80 -15.44 -12.36
N ALA A 100 -13.36 -16.70 -12.44
CA ALA A 100 -13.19 -17.57 -11.28
C ALA A 100 -12.07 -17.07 -10.35
N ALA A 101 -12.41 -16.80 -9.10
CA ALA A 101 -11.46 -16.49 -8.03
C ALA A 101 -11.16 -17.73 -7.19
N GLY A 102 -9.91 -18.18 -7.16
CA GLY A 102 -9.48 -19.34 -6.38
C GLY A 102 -8.30 -20.10 -7.01
N PRO A 103 -7.93 -21.27 -6.47
CA PRO A 103 -8.60 -21.93 -5.36
C PRO A 103 -8.35 -21.19 -4.04
N ILE A 104 -9.28 -21.27 -3.10
CA ILE A 104 -9.05 -20.72 -1.75
C ILE A 104 -8.00 -21.55 -1.04
N ALA A 105 -6.90 -20.91 -0.65
CA ALA A 105 -5.78 -21.55 0.01
C ALA A 105 -6.07 -21.89 1.48
N ASP A 106 -5.51 -23.02 1.93
CA ASP A 106 -5.49 -23.43 3.33
C ASP A 106 -4.34 -22.75 4.10
N VAL A 107 -4.36 -21.42 4.12
CA VAL A 107 -3.35 -20.62 4.81
C VAL A 107 -4.03 -19.72 5.85
N GLU A 108 -3.49 -19.69 7.06
CA GLU A 108 -3.91 -18.75 8.10
C GLU A 108 -3.12 -17.45 8.01
N GLY A 109 -3.78 -16.32 8.30
CA GLY A 109 -3.12 -15.02 8.29
C GLY A 109 -2.62 -14.59 6.91
N ASN A 110 -1.76 -13.57 6.88
CA ASN A 110 -1.12 -13.13 5.65
C ASN A 110 0.33 -13.65 5.63
N PRO A 111 0.68 -14.64 4.79
CA PRO A 111 2.04 -15.18 4.76
C PRO A 111 3.09 -14.12 4.40
N ASN A 112 2.68 -13.03 3.74
CA ASN A 112 3.55 -11.88 3.46
C ASN A 112 3.99 -11.12 4.72
N THR A 113 3.39 -11.40 5.89
CA THR A 113 3.75 -10.81 7.18
C THR A 113 4.46 -11.77 8.13
N ASP A 114 4.64 -13.04 7.75
CA ASP A 114 5.27 -14.05 8.61
C ASP A 114 6.70 -13.67 9.01
N TRP A 115 7.42 -12.99 8.11
CA TRP A 115 8.77 -12.49 8.38
C TRP A 115 8.79 -11.54 9.57
N LEU A 116 7.77 -10.70 9.76
CA LEU A 116 7.72 -9.70 10.84
C LEU A 116 7.52 -10.40 12.18
N HIS A 117 6.66 -11.41 12.23
CA HIS A 117 6.49 -12.26 13.41
C HIS A 117 7.77 -13.05 13.74
N ARG A 118 8.46 -13.58 12.72
CA ARG A 118 9.74 -14.29 12.88
C ARG A 118 10.88 -13.38 13.34
N ALA A 119 10.88 -12.12 12.89
CA ALA A 119 11.89 -11.13 13.25
C ALA A 119 11.88 -10.76 14.75
N ARG A 120 10.77 -11.02 15.46
CA ARG A 120 10.53 -10.74 16.89
C ARG A 120 10.52 -9.25 17.25
N TYR A 121 11.57 -8.52 16.93
CA TYR A 121 11.71 -7.09 17.16
C TYR A 121 12.50 -6.41 16.05
N GLY A 122 12.39 -5.09 16.03
CA GLY A 122 13.18 -4.21 15.18
C GLY A 122 13.46 -2.90 15.90
N ILE A 123 14.28 -2.07 15.27
CA ILE A 123 14.68 -0.76 15.78
C ILE A 123 14.14 0.34 14.86
N SER A 124 13.76 1.48 15.44
CA SER A 124 13.15 2.59 14.70
C SER A 124 13.94 3.86 14.92
N HIS A 125 14.25 4.56 13.83
CA HIS A 125 15.04 5.79 13.86
C HIS A 125 14.23 6.94 13.27
N HIS A 126 14.11 8.01 14.06
CA HIS A 126 13.70 9.32 13.57
C HIS A 126 14.95 10.13 13.25
N LEU A 127 15.46 9.99 12.02
CA LEU A 127 16.52 10.85 11.50
C LEU A 127 15.87 12.05 10.82
N LEU A 128 15.64 13.11 11.60
CA LEU A 128 14.82 14.24 11.20
C LEU A 128 15.49 15.56 11.59
N ALA A 129 15.47 16.51 10.65
CA ALA A 129 16.07 17.83 10.81
C ALA A 129 15.55 18.58 12.05
N GLU A 130 14.26 18.48 12.36
CA GLU A 130 13.64 19.12 13.52
C GLU A 130 13.90 18.41 14.86
N PHE A 131 14.44 17.17 14.82
CA PHE A 131 14.74 16.39 16.01
C PHE A 131 16.23 16.34 16.34
N MET A 132 17.13 16.41 15.35
CA MET A 132 18.58 16.27 15.58
C MET A 132 19.09 17.15 16.73
N ASN A 133 18.76 18.45 16.72
CA ASN A 133 19.22 19.37 17.75
C ASN A 133 18.56 19.14 19.12
N ARG A 134 17.43 18.43 19.18
CA ARG A 134 16.71 18.12 20.42
C ARG A 134 17.24 16.87 21.11
N VAL A 135 17.87 15.97 20.36
CA VAL A 135 18.29 14.65 20.84
C VAL A 135 19.80 14.44 20.78
N ALA A 136 20.57 15.38 20.24
CA ALA A 136 22.03 15.37 20.27
C ALA A 136 22.53 15.17 21.70
N ALA A 137 23.38 14.16 21.91
CA ALA A 137 23.96 13.89 23.23
C ALA A 137 25.14 14.84 23.49
N GLU A 138 25.90 15.17 22.44
CA GLU A 138 27.04 16.07 22.49
C GLU A 138 26.89 17.25 21.50
N PRO A 139 27.50 18.42 21.77
CA PRO A 139 27.37 19.59 20.89
C PRO A 139 27.77 19.36 19.44
N GLY A 140 28.71 18.43 19.19
CA GLY A 140 29.18 18.08 17.85
C GLY A 140 28.21 17.22 17.04
N GLU A 141 27.22 16.61 17.69
CA GLU A 141 26.19 15.76 17.03
C GLU A 141 24.97 16.58 16.58
N ALA A 142 24.83 17.80 17.10
CA ALA A 142 23.79 18.72 16.65
C ALA A 142 24.07 19.16 15.21
N TRP A 143 23.02 19.47 14.47
CA TRP A 143 23.12 20.12 13.17
C TRP A 143 23.66 21.54 13.36
N GLN A 144 24.84 21.81 12.78
CA GLN A 144 25.59 23.03 13.05
C GLN A 144 25.12 24.24 12.24
N PRO A 145 25.25 25.47 12.77
CA PRO A 145 25.00 26.68 12.00
C PRO A 145 25.85 26.71 10.71
N GLY A 146 25.19 26.88 9.56
CA GLY A 146 25.83 26.95 8.25
C GLY A 146 26.04 25.62 7.53
N GLU A 147 25.72 24.50 8.18
CA GLU A 147 25.70 23.18 7.55
C GLU A 147 24.39 22.99 6.76
N SER A 148 24.46 22.46 5.54
CA SER A 148 23.24 22.10 4.79
C SER A 148 22.71 20.75 5.24
N TRP A 149 21.41 20.51 5.03
CA TRP A 149 20.84 19.19 5.28
C TRP A 149 21.55 18.10 4.46
N ASP A 150 21.93 18.42 3.23
CA ASP A 150 22.66 17.48 2.39
C ASP A 150 24.04 17.14 2.95
N ALA A 151 24.76 18.10 3.55
CA ALA A 151 26.04 17.83 4.21
C ALA A 151 25.86 16.88 5.41
N VAL A 152 24.82 17.08 6.21
CA VAL A 152 24.48 16.19 7.34
C VAL A 152 24.26 14.76 6.84
N ILE A 153 23.43 14.57 5.81
CA ILE A 153 23.12 13.24 5.27
C ILE A 153 24.34 12.61 4.59
N ASN A 154 25.18 13.39 3.92
CA ASN A 154 26.43 12.93 3.33
C ASN A 154 27.47 12.49 4.40
N GLY A 155 27.38 13.01 5.63
CA GLY A 155 28.23 12.60 6.74
C GLY A 155 27.88 11.26 7.37
N PHE A 156 26.73 10.65 7.02
CA PHE A 156 26.26 9.42 7.66
C PHE A 156 27.10 8.19 7.23
N ASP A 157 27.69 7.51 8.21
CA ASP A 157 28.45 6.27 8.00
C ASP A 157 27.51 5.04 8.01
N VAL A 158 27.20 4.54 6.81
CA VAL A 158 26.27 3.41 6.63
C VAL A 158 26.86 2.10 7.14
N ASP A 159 28.16 1.87 6.93
CA ASP A 159 28.81 0.62 7.34
C ASP A 159 28.87 0.51 8.86
N ALA A 160 29.28 1.59 9.54
CA ALA A 160 29.30 1.65 10.99
C ALA A 160 27.88 1.47 11.58
N TYR A 161 26.89 2.13 10.98
CA TYR A 161 25.49 1.98 11.38
C TYR A 161 25.01 0.54 11.24
N VAL A 162 25.20 -0.09 10.07
CA VAL A 162 24.75 -1.47 9.83
C VAL A 162 25.44 -2.45 10.76
N GLN A 163 26.74 -2.28 11.03
CA GLN A 163 27.44 -3.08 12.02
C GLN A 163 26.75 -3.02 13.39
N GLN A 164 26.42 -1.81 13.86
CA GLN A 164 25.70 -1.64 15.13
C GLN A 164 24.32 -2.29 15.11
N VAL A 165 23.57 -2.16 14.00
CA VAL A 165 22.26 -2.83 13.84
C VAL A 165 22.43 -4.35 13.96
N VAL A 166 23.41 -4.94 13.29
CA VAL A 166 23.68 -6.38 13.34
C VAL A 166 24.02 -6.82 14.77
N GLU A 167 24.85 -6.07 15.48
CA GLU A 167 25.22 -6.33 16.88
C GLU A 167 23.99 -6.31 17.82
N THR A 168 22.95 -5.52 17.50
CA THR A 168 21.72 -5.51 18.30
C THR A 168 20.91 -6.79 18.18
N GLY A 169 21.04 -7.57 17.09
CA GLY A 169 20.20 -8.72 16.77
C GLY A 169 18.81 -8.40 16.19
N ALA A 170 18.53 -7.13 15.85
CA ALA A 170 17.25 -6.72 15.30
C ALA A 170 16.95 -7.39 13.95
N GLY A 171 15.70 -7.83 13.75
CA GLY A 171 15.29 -8.48 12.50
C GLY A 171 14.81 -7.50 11.41
N PHE A 172 14.58 -6.24 11.77
CA PHE A 172 14.25 -5.16 10.84
C PHE A 172 14.59 -3.77 11.40
N VAL A 173 14.71 -2.80 10.50
CA VAL A 173 14.90 -1.38 10.78
C VAL A 173 13.70 -0.61 10.24
N ILE A 174 13.21 0.37 10.98
CA ILE A 174 12.30 1.40 10.50
C ILE A 174 13.08 2.71 10.39
N LEU A 175 13.04 3.35 9.23
CA LEU A 175 13.70 4.64 8.97
C LEU A 175 12.70 5.62 8.37
N THR A 176 12.67 6.84 8.89
CA THR A 176 11.92 7.96 8.33
C THR A 176 12.45 8.33 6.94
N THR A 177 11.60 8.46 5.92
CA THR A 177 12.01 9.10 4.64
C THR A 177 12.12 10.61 4.79
N GLY A 178 11.44 11.16 5.78
CA GLY A 178 11.29 12.57 6.13
C GLY A 178 10.03 12.75 6.97
N GLN A 179 9.78 13.97 7.46
CA GLN A 179 8.54 14.28 8.18
C GLN A 179 8.03 15.69 7.88
N ASN A 180 7.38 16.33 8.85
CA ASN A 180 6.57 17.53 8.64
C ASN A 180 7.41 18.80 8.39
N SER A 181 8.73 18.74 8.58
CA SER A 181 9.68 19.80 8.27
C SER A 181 10.01 19.91 6.78
N GLY A 182 9.68 18.87 6.00
CA GLY A 182 9.93 18.85 4.56
C GLY A 182 11.37 18.54 4.17
N TYR A 183 12.22 18.12 5.11
CA TYR A 183 13.54 17.56 4.79
C TYR A 183 13.43 16.06 4.55
N LEU A 184 14.08 15.56 3.48
CA LEU A 184 14.04 14.16 3.06
C LEU A 184 15.43 13.52 3.08
N LEU A 185 15.50 12.21 3.32
CA LEU A 185 16.75 11.43 3.35
C LEU A 185 17.21 10.94 1.98
N SER A 186 16.43 11.19 0.93
CA SER A 186 16.69 10.69 -0.42
C SER A 186 16.35 11.75 -1.47
N PRO A 187 16.87 11.63 -2.71
CA PRO A 187 16.54 12.55 -3.79
C PRO A 187 15.05 12.47 -4.14
N ASN A 188 14.43 13.62 -4.44
CA ASN A 188 13.04 13.65 -4.88
C ASN A 188 12.75 14.84 -5.80
N ALA A 189 13.05 14.70 -7.09
CA ALA A 189 12.83 15.74 -8.09
C ALA A 189 11.35 16.18 -8.22
N THR A 190 10.39 15.32 -7.87
CA THR A 190 8.97 15.70 -7.85
C THR A 190 8.67 16.64 -6.69
N TYR A 191 9.20 16.31 -5.50
CA TYR A 191 9.10 17.18 -4.33
C TYR A 191 9.78 18.53 -4.58
N ASP A 192 11.03 18.51 -5.06
CA ASP A 192 11.80 19.74 -5.33
C ASP A 192 11.04 20.70 -6.26
N ARG A 193 10.48 20.16 -7.35
CA ARG A 193 9.66 20.92 -8.29
C ARG A 193 8.37 21.47 -7.68
N ILE A 194 7.68 20.70 -6.82
CA ILE A 194 6.42 21.12 -6.20
C ILE A 194 6.69 22.17 -5.11
N ALA A 195 7.75 21.99 -4.32
CA ALA A 195 8.13 22.88 -3.23
C ALA A 195 8.89 24.13 -3.71
N GLY A 196 9.39 24.13 -4.96
CA GLY A 196 10.13 25.27 -5.52
C GLY A 196 11.56 25.40 -4.98
N VAL A 197 12.16 24.30 -4.52
CA VAL A 197 13.50 24.25 -3.91
C VAL A 197 14.51 23.59 -4.84
N GLN A 198 15.80 23.83 -4.63
CA GLN A 198 16.85 23.16 -5.40
C GLN A 198 17.17 21.76 -4.84
N PRO A 199 17.66 20.82 -5.67
CA PRO A 199 18.20 19.55 -5.17
C PRO A 199 19.28 19.78 -4.09
N GLY A 200 19.22 19.01 -3.00
CA GLY A 200 20.11 19.16 -1.84
C GLY A 200 19.67 20.24 -0.84
N GLU A 201 18.70 21.09 -1.17
CA GLU A 201 18.20 22.10 -0.23
C GLU A 201 17.29 21.48 0.84
N ARG A 202 16.41 20.56 0.43
CA ARG A 202 15.45 19.88 1.29
C ARG A 202 15.52 18.37 1.16
N ALA A 203 15.56 17.87 -0.07
CA ALA A 203 15.82 16.47 -0.36
C ALA A 203 17.31 16.24 -0.53
N SER A 204 17.90 15.31 0.21
CA SER A 204 19.32 14.98 0.04
C SER A 204 19.60 14.49 -1.38
N THR A 205 20.78 14.81 -1.90
CA THR A 205 21.30 14.29 -3.17
C THR A 205 21.78 12.84 -3.05
N ARG A 206 22.04 12.38 -1.82
CA ARG A 206 22.36 10.98 -1.48
C ARG A 206 21.08 10.21 -1.18
N ASP A 207 20.99 8.97 -1.67
CA ASP A 207 19.90 8.05 -1.34
C ASP A 207 20.26 7.20 -0.12
N LEU A 208 20.29 7.84 1.05
CA LEU A 208 20.68 7.18 2.29
C LEU A 208 19.80 5.95 2.62
N PRO A 209 18.46 5.97 2.44
CA PRO A 209 17.62 4.79 2.64
C PRO A 209 18.00 3.61 1.73
N MET A 210 18.34 3.87 0.45
CA MET A 210 18.77 2.80 -0.46
C MET A 210 20.09 2.19 -0.02
N GLU A 211 21.10 3.01 0.31
CA GLU A 211 22.40 2.52 0.79
C GLU A 211 22.25 1.67 2.06
N ILE A 212 21.43 2.12 3.01
CA ILE A 212 21.12 1.34 4.22
C ILE A 212 20.42 0.02 3.85
N ALA A 213 19.45 0.03 2.93
CA ALA A 213 18.76 -1.18 2.53
C ALA A 213 19.71 -2.20 1.88
N GLU A 214 20.60 -1.73 1.00
CA GLU A 214 21.61 -2.55 0.34
C GLU A 214 22.61 -3.14 1.34
N ALA A 215 23.09 -2.33 2.30
CA ALA A 215 24.02 -2.78 3.32
C ALA A 215 23.38 -3.75 4.34
N LEU A 216 22.08 -3.60 4.66
CA LEU A 216 21.36 -4.53 5.55
C LEU A 216 21.02 -5.88 4.88
N ALA A 217 20.83 -5.90 3.56
CA ALA A 217 20.32 -7.07 2.84
C ALA A 217 21.18 -8.35 3.00
N PRO A 218 22.53 -8.30 2.96
CA PRO A 218 23.38 -9.47 3.23
C PRO A 218 23.18 -10.09 4.62
N HIS A 219 22.70 -9.31 5.59
CA HIS A 219 22.44 -9.76 6.95
C HIS A 219 21.00 -10.28 7.14
N GLY A 220 20.18 -10.28 6.09
CA GLY A 220 18.78 -10.70 6.16
C GLY A 220 17.88 -9.73 6.94
N ILE A 221 18.36 -8.51 7.20
CA ILE A 221 17.63 -7.48 7.95
C ILE A 221 16.82 -6.64 6.96
N ARG A 222 15.53 -6.45 7.22
CA ARG A 222 14.65 -5.69 6.34
C ARG A 222 14.58 -4.22 6.73
N LEU A 223 14.56 -3.33 5.74
CA LEU A 223 14.24 -1.93 5.93
C LEU A 223 12.75 -1.67 5.69
N ILE A 224 12.11 -0.93 6.60
CA ILE A 224 10.77 -0.38 6.45
C ILE A 224 10.89 1.14 6.39
N LEU A 225 10.34 1.75 5.34
CA LEU A 225 10.31 3.19 5.20
C LEU A 225 9.06 3.76 5.89
N TYR A 226 9.29 4.70 6.80
CA TYR A 226 8.25 5.48 7.45
C TYR A 226 8.04 6.79 6.69
N SER A 227 6.81 7.01 6.21
CA SER A 227 6.37 8.28 5.63
C SER A 227 5.11 8.75 6.37
N PRO A 228 5.03 10.02 6.81
CA PRO A 228 3.82 10.54 7.44
C PRO A 228 2.67 10.65 6.43
N ALA A 229 1.44 10.56 6.92
CA ALA A 229 0.24 10.83 6.12
C ALA A 229 -0.03 12.33 5.91
N ASN A 230 0.51 13.18 6.78
CA ASN A 230 0.38 14.63 6.66
C ASN A 230 1.49 15.18 5.76
N PRO A 231 1.20 16.14 4.87
CA PRO A 231 2.24 16.86 4.14
C PRO A 231 3.06 17.75 5.10
N PRO A 232 4.24 18.24 4.66
CA PRO A 232 5.00 19.22 5.43
C PRO A 232 4.13 20.42 5.81
N GLN A 233 4.13 20.78 7.10
CA GLN A 233 3.29 21.85 7.65
C GLN A 233 4.09 23.14 7.91
N GLN A 234 5.43 23.08 7.84
CA GLN A 234 6.32 24.20 8.13
C GLN A 234 7.15 24.64 6.90
N GLY A 235 6.74 24.26 5.69
CA GLY A 235 7.50 24.48 4.46
C GLY A 235 7.24 25.81 3.74
N ALA A 236 6.15 26.51 4.04
CA ALA A 236 5.88 27.83 3.46
C ALA A 236 6.37 28.92 4.43
N GLN A 237 7.58 29.42 4.22
CA GLN A 237 7.89 30.79 4.62
C GLN A 237 7.41 31.68 3.48
N GLU A 238 6.37 32.47 3.72
CA GLU A 238 6.03 33.65 2.90
C GLU A 238 7.13 34.72 3.03
#